data_AF-A0A853AXP1-F1
#
_entry.id   AF-A0A853AXP1-F1
#
_cell.length_a   1.000
_cell.length_b   1.000
_cell.length_c   1.000
_cell.angle_alpha   90.00
_cell.angle_beta   90.00
_cell.angle_gamma   90.00
#
_symmetry.space_group_name_H-M   'P 1'
#
loop_
_entity.id
_entity.type
_entity.pdbx_description
1 polymer ?
#
loop_
_entity_poly.entity_id
_entity_poly.type
_entity_poly.pdbx_seq_one_letter_code
_entity_poly.pdbx_strand_id
1 'polypeptide(L)'
;MSADDEDGYTGPAQVVVEGTEIAVEVELRGHFQPIDGYYRWYGRIAPNAELDRLCGGRRKKGEIRTPDGSATGELSDPDPWGRYRILGTSTPPFTVPTTLAAVPE
;
A
#
# COMPACT_ATOMS: atom_id res chain seq x y z
N MET A 1 14.36 -6.48 -21.32
CA MET A 1 14.64 -5.81 -20.03
C MET A 1 13.29 -5.76 -19.33
N SER A 2 12.95 -6.79 -18.55
CA SER A 2 13.23 -6.94 -17.11
C SER A 2 12.28 -6.09 -16.26
N ALA A 3 11.19 -6.71 -15.76
CA ALA A 3 10.34 -6.33 -14.62
C ALA A 3 9.74 -4.91 -14.58
N ASP A 4 8.58 -4.65 -15.19
CA ASP A 4 7.81 -3.40 -14.94
C ASP A 4 6.27 -3.55 -15.15
N ASP A 5 5.70 -4.75 -14.94
CA ASP A 5 4.26 -4.93 -14.69
C ASP A 5 3.99 -5.06 -13.19
N GLU A 6 4.72 -4.31 -12.35
CA GLU A 6 4.37 -4.20 -10.94
C GLU A 6 3.41 -3.01 -10.77
N ASP A 7 2.11 -3.32 -10.89
CA ASP A 7 1.03 -2.42 -10.49
C ASP A 7 1.35 -1.76 -9.15
N GLY A 8 1.19 -0.45 -9.06
CA GLY A 8 1.56 0.25 -7.84
C GLY A 8 1.38 1.75 -7.89
N TYR A 9 1.73 2.38 -6.77
CA TYR A 9 1.69 3.82 -6.59
C TYR A 9 2.84 4.24 -5.70
N THR A 10 3.58 5.25 -6.11
CA THR A 10 4.62 5.87 -5.28
C THR A 10 4.35 7.36 -5.18
N GLY A 11 4.27 7.88 -3.96
CA GLY A 11 4.05 9.30 -3.72
C GLY A 11 3.24 9.59 -2.46
N PRO A 12 2.68 10.81 -2.36
CA PRO A 12 1.98 11.27 -1.18
C PRO A 12 0.63 10.58 -1.00
N ALA A 13 0.37 10.11 0.20
CA ALA A 13 -0.88 9.48 0.60
C ALA A 13 -1.30 9.96 1.99
N GLN A 14 -2.51 9.58 2.39
CA GLN A 14 -2.98 9.72 3.76
C GLN A 14 -3.21 8.33 4.34
N VAL A 15 -2.69 8.10 5.54
CA VAL A 15 -3.01 6.91 6.32
C VAL A 15 -3.94 7.29 7.46
N VAL A 16 -5.04 6.55 7.60
CA VAL A 16 -6.03 6.74 8.67
C VAL A 16 -5.93 5.56 9.62
N VAL A 17 -5.55 5.83 10.87
CA VAL A 17 -5.43 4.81 11.92
C VAL A 17 -6.19 5.31 13.14
N GLU A 18 -7.09 4.49 13.69
CA GLU A 18 -7.92 4.87 14.86
C GLU A 18 -8.67 6.21 14.68
N GLY A 19 -9.06 6.55 13.45
CA GLY A 19 -9.74 7.80 13.11
C GLY A 19 -8.83 9.04 13.00
N THR A 20 -7.51 8.87 13.15
CA THR A 20 -6.51 9.93 12.95
C THR A 20 -5.95 9.85 11.54
N GLU A 21 -6.01 10.95 10.79
CA GLU A 21 -5.48 11.05 9.43
C GLU A 21 -4.07 11.63 9.44
N ILE A 22 -3.12 10.93 8.81
CA ILE A 22 -1.69 11.28 8.82
C ILE A 22 -1.20 11.33 7.38
N ALA A 23 -0.62 12.47 6.97
CA ALA A 23 0.02 12.61 5.67
C ALA A 23 1.35 11.85 5.65
N VAL A 24 1.56 11.02 4.64
CA VAL A 24 2.71 10.12 4.51
C VAL A 24 3.18 10.00 3.06
N GLU A 25 4.44 9.61 2.88
CA GLU A 25 4.94 9.15 1.58
C GLU A 25 4.89 7.62 1.57
N VAL A 26 4.37 7.05 0.48
CA VAL A 26 4.22 5.60 0.34
C VAL A 26 4.80 5.07 -0.96
N GLU A 27 5.21 3.81 -0.91
CA GLU A 27 5.46 2.98 -2.07
C GLU A 27 4.57 1.75 -1.96
N LEU A 28 3.57 1.65 -2.84
CA LEU A 28 2.59 0.59 -2.89
C LEU A 28 2.80 -0.25 -4.15
N ARG A 29 2.61 -1.56 -4.01
CA ARG A 29 2.73 -2.56 -5.06
C ARG A 29 1.60 -3.57 -4.94
N GLY A 30 1.24 -4.18 -6.05
CA GLY A 30 0.18 -5.17 -6.10
C GLY A 30 0.48 -6.29 -7.08
N HIS A 31 -0.16 -7.43 -6.86
CA HIS A 31 -0.15 -8.54 -7.81
C HIS A 31 -1.39 -9.41 -7.62
N PHE A 32 -1.82 -10.02 -8.72
CA PHE A 32 -2.89 -11.01 -8.72
C PHE A 32 -2.38 -12.37 -8.25
N GLN A 33 -3.08 -13.00 -7.30
CA GLN A 33 -2.79 -14.35 -6.84
C GLN A 33 -3.66 -15.38 -7.58
N PRO A 34 -3.09 -16.20 -8.49
CA PRO A 34 -3.88 -17.13 -9.30
C PRO A 34 -4.43 -18.32 -8.51
N ILE A 35 -3.88 -18.59 -7.32
CA ILE A 35 -4.27 -19.73 -6.49
C ILE A 35 -5.64 -19.51 -5.84
N ASP A 36 -5.87 -18.31 -5.33
CA ASP A 36 -7.08 -17.95 -4.59
C ASP A 36 -7.95 -16.91 -5.32
N GLY A 37 -7.47 -16.37 -6.44
CA GLY A 37 -8.17 -15.38 -7.25
C GLY A 37 -8.20 -13.98 -6.65
N TYR A 38 -7.44 -13.73 -5.58
CA TYR A 38 -7.43 -12.43 -4.92
C TYR A 38 -6.30 -11.55 -5.44
N TYR A 39 -6.60 -10.28 -5.62
CA TYR A 39 -5.56 -9.28 -5.75
C TYR A 39 -4.96 -8.98 -4.38
N ARG A 40 -3.63 -9.06 -4.25
CA ARG A 40 -2.92 -8.73 -3.01
C ARG A 40 -2.07 -7.51 -3.25
N TRP A 41 -2.18 -6.53 -2.35
CA TRP A 41 -1.36 -5.33 -2.40
C TRP A 41 -0.64 -5.14 -1.08
N TYR A 42 0.53 -4.54 -1.18
CA TYR A 42 1.39 -4.28 -0.05
C TYR A 42 2.15 -2.99 -0.31
N GLY A 43 2.69 -2.40 0.74
CA GLY A 43 3.46 -1.20 0.59
C GLY A 43 4.30 -0.85 1.80
N ARG A 44 5.10 0.17 1.62
CA ARG A 44 5.92 0.78 2.65
C ARG A 44 5.49 2.22 2.84
N ILE A 45 5.45 2.63 4.09
CA ILE A 45 5.21 4.00 4.50
C ILE A 45 6.54 4.55 5.00
N ALA A 46 6.93 5.72 4.50
CA ALA A 46 8.13 6.41 4.95
C ALA A 46 8.08 6.68 6.47
N PRO A 47 9.24 6.85 7.13
CA PRO A 47 9.28 7.06 8.57
C PRO A 47 8.48 8.31 8.95
N ASN A 48 7.51 8.15 9.85
CA ASN A 48 6.66 9.23 10.31
C ASN A 48 6.47 9.12 11.83
N ALA A 49 6.87 10.16 12.57
CA ALA A 49 6.87 10.15 14.03
C ALA A 49 5.45 10.21 14.64
N GLU A 50 4.46 10.69 13.90
CA GLU A 50 3.05 10.64 14.33
C GLU A 50 2.48 9.24 14.15
N LEU A 51 2.74 8.62 13.00
CA LEU A 51 2.35 7.24 12.75
C LEU A 51 3.00 6.28 13.76
N ASP A 52 4.30 6.48 14.04
CA ASP A 52 5.01 5.65 15.00
C ASP A 52 4.47 5.78 16.42
N ARG A 53 4.15 7.00 16.87
CA ARG A 53 3.49 7.22 18.18
C ARG A 53 2.13 6.56 18.25
N LEU A 54 1.37 6.59 17.17
CA LEU A 54 0.02 6.03 17.11
C LEU A 54 0.03 4.50 17.05
N CYS A 55 0.90 3.91 16.24
CA CYS A 55 1.02 2.46 16.10
C CYS A 55 1.82 1.82 17.25
N GLY A 56 2.79 2.53 17.82
CA GLY A 56 3.61 2.07 18.93
C GLY A 56 4.38 0.80 18.62
N GLY A 57 4.79 0.59 17.36
CA GLY A 57 5.45 -0.63 16.88
C GLY A 57 4.54 -1.87 16.87
N ARG A 58 3.23 -1.71 17.02
CA ARG A 58 2.26 -2.82 17.03
C ARG A 58 1.47 -2.87 15.74
N ARG A 59 0.94 -4.05 15.44
CA ARG A 59 0.01 -4.22 14.32
C ARG A 59 -1.26 -3.41 14.56
N LYS A 60 -1.67 -2.64 13.55
CA LYS A 60 -2.92 -1.86 13.58
C LYS A 60 -3.62 -1.94 12.23
N LYS A 61 -4.95 -1.93 12.25
CA LYS A 61 -5.73 -1.72 11.02
C LYS A 61 -5.65 -0.24 10.66
N GLY A 62 -5.51 0.05 9.37
CA GLY A 62 -5.55 1.40 8.84
C GLY A 62 -6.11 1.44 7.43
N GLU A 63 -6.62 2.59 7.04
CA GLU A 63 -7.01 2.88 5.67
C GLU A 63 -5.91 3.72 5.02
N ILE A 64 -5.46 3.33 3.83
CA ILE A 64 -4.58 4.17 3.02
C ILE A 64 -5.41 4.83 1.91
N ARG A 65 -5.25 6.14 1.74
CA ARG A 65 -5.92 6.95 0.73
C ARG A 65 -4.86 7.59 -0.15
N THR A 66 -4.93 7.32 -1.44
CA THR A 66 -4.12 7.95 -2.48
C THR A 66 -5.03 8.85 -3.33
N PRO A 67 -4.48 9.61 -4.28
CA PRO A 67 -5.28 10.32 -5.28
C PRO A 67 -6.17 9.39 -6.14
N ASP A 68 -5.78 8.12 -6.29
CA ASP A 68 -6.44 7.15 -7.16
C ASP A 68 -7.55 6.35 -6.45
N GLY A 69 -7.52 6.29 -5.11
CA GLY A 69 -8.52 5.55 -4.34
C GLY A 69 -8.15 5.34 -2.88
N SER A 70 -8.93 4.51 -2.19
CA SER A 70 -8.61 4.10 -0.82
C SER A 70 -8.84 2.62 -0.59
N ALA A 71 -8.09 2.08 0.37
CA ALA A 71 -8.17 0.68 0.75
C ALA A 71 -7.79 0.47 2.21
N THR A 72 -8.47 -0.47 2.86
CA THR A 72 -8.12 -0.89 4.22
C THR A 72 -7.03 -1.95 4.18
N GLY A 73 -5.99 -1.75 4.98
CA GLY A 73 -4.90 -2.70 5.19
C GLY A 73 -4.56 -2.87 6.67
N GLU A 74 -3.63 -3.78 6.92
CA GLU A 74 -2.99 -3.95 8.22
C GLU A 74 -1.58 -3.38 8.16
N LEU A 75 -1.29 -2.43 9.05
CA LEU A 75 0.04 -1.95 9.33
C LEU A 75 0.74 -2.94 10.26
N SER A 76 1.99 -3.29 9.95
CA SER A 76 2.86 -4.10 10.81
C SER A 76 3.94 -3.28 11.50
N ASP A 77 4.75 -3.94 12.33
CA ASP A 77 5.92 -3.35 12.97
C ASP A 77 6.84 -2.62 11.98
N PRO A 78 7.47 -1.49 12.40
CA PRO A 78 8.40 -0.75 11.58
C PRO A 78 9.70 -1.54 11.36
N ASP A 79 10.29 -1.38 10.18
CA ASP A 79 11.64 -1.89 9.91
C ASP A 79 12.71 -1.11 10.71
N PRO A 80 13.99 -1.55 10.73
CA PRO A 80 15.06 -0.85 11.44
C PRO A 80 15.30 0.61 11.02
N TRP A 81 14.68 1.07 9.92
CA TRP A 81 14.72 2.44 9.44
C TRP A 81 13.45 3.24 9.79
N GLY A 82 12.54 2.67 10.58
CA GLY A 82 11.30 3.30 11.01
C GLY A 82 10.18 3.27 9.97
N ARG A 83 10.29 2.47 8.90
CA ARG A 83 9.25 2.37 7.87
C ARG A 83 8.22 1.33 8.25
N TYR A 84 6.97 1.73 8.27
CA TYR A 84 5.86 0.82 8.48
C TYR A 84 5.55 0.08 7.18
N ARG A 85 5.22 -1.21 7.28
CA ARG A 85 4.66 -1.97 6.16
C ARG A 85 3.15 -1.98 6.29
N ILE A 86 2.46 -1.82 5.17
CA ILE A 86 1.01 -1.98 5.07
C ILE A 86 0.72 -3.10 4.08
N LEU A 87 -0.28 -3.91 4.37
CA LEU A 87 -0.69 -5.02 3.53
C LEU A 87 -2.21 -5.15 3.51
N GLY A 88 -2.76 -5.36 2.33
CA GLY A 88 -4.18 -5.48 2.10
C GLY A 88 -4.50 -6.43 0.95
N THR A 89 -5.79 -6.72 0.81
CA THR A 89 -6.31 -7.63 -0.20
C THR A 89 -7.48 -6.98 -0.92
N SER A 90 -7.84 -7.54 -2.08
CA SER A 90 -8.89 -7.01 -2.96
C SER A 90 -8.48 -5.70 -3.64
N THR A 91 -9.40 -4.75 -3.78
CA THR A 91 -9.21 -3.47 -4.48
C THR A 91 -8.03 -2.68 -3.89
N PRO A 92 -6.95 -2.47 -4.65
CA PRO A 92 -5.84 -1.67 -4.20
C PRO A 92 -6.21 -0.17 -4.20
N PRO A 93 -5.52 0.64 -3.39
CA PRO A 93 -5.66 2.08 -3.35
C PRO A 93 -4.86 2.75 -4.48
N PHE A 94 -4.75 2.13 -5.65
CA PHE A 94 -4.03 2.66 -6.80
C PHE A 94 -4.61 2.08 -8.08
N THR A 95 -4.38 2.78 -9.19
CA THR A 95 -4.89 2.33 -10.48
C THR A 95 -4.19 1.03 -10.88
N VAL A 96 -4.99 -0.03 -11.08
CA VAL A 96 -4.54 -1.25 -11.72
C VAL A 96 -4.86 -1.19 -13.21
N PRO A 97 -3.87 -1.35 -14.12
CA PRO A 97 -4.13 -1.50 -15.53
C PRO A 97 -5.02 -2.73 -15.73
N THR A 98 -6.27 -2.49 -16.12
CA THR A 98 -7.28 -3.55 -16.32
C THR A 98 -7.14 -4.22 -17.69
N THR A 99 -6.07 -3.96 -18.44
CA THR A 99 -5.93 -4.35 -19.84
C THR A 99 -4.77 -5.32 -20.05
N LEU A 100 -5.08 -6.58 -20.35
CA LEU A 100 -4.13 -7.56 -20.89
C LEU A 100 -4.00 -7.37 -22.42
N ALA A 101 -3.62 -6.18 -22.89
CA ALA A 101 -3.30 -5.84 -24.28
C ALA A 101 -2.66 -4.44 -24.29
N ALA A 102 -1.53 -4.16 -24.93
CA ALA A 102 -1.14 -4.59 -26.26
C ALA A 102 0.38 -4.85 -26.37
N VAL A 103 0.73 -6.04 -26.84
CA VAL A 103 2.04 -6.33 -27.42
C VAL A 103 1.97 -5.94 -28.90
N PRO A 104 2.73 -4.95 -29.39
CA PRO A 104 2.87 -4.77 -30.84
C PRO A 104 3.71 -5.92 -31.42
N GLU A 105 3.25 -6.49 -32.54
CA GLU A 105 3.94 -7.53 -33.34
C GLU A 105 5.36 -7.17 -33.75
#